data_AF-A0A0M4JYN9-F1
#
_entry.id   AF-A0A0M4JYN9-F1
#
_cell.length_a   1.000
_cell.length_b   1.000
_cell.length_c   1.000
_cell.angle_alpha   90.00
_cell.angle_beta   90.00
_cell.angle_gamma   90.00
#
_symmetry.space_group_name_H-M   'P 1'
#
loop_
_entity.id
_entity.type
_entity.pdbx_description
1 polymer ?
#
loop_
_entity_poly.entity_id
_entity_poly.type
_entity_poly.pdbx_seq_one_letter_code
_entity_poly.pdbx_strand_id
1 'polypeptide(L)'
;MSRRQELVGTIRSITYPGATLRPRVTMQLETDKGFLVLYFMSRTNIECLDIGSKVRVSGAVTRHRGVPTMFNPTFTVLEDDDV
;
A
#
# COMPACT_ATOMS: atom_id res chain seq x y z
N MET A 1 18.51 -1.48 -9.54
CA MET A 1 18.40 -1.96 -8.13
C MET A 1 17.22 -1.28 -7.47
N SER A 2 16.28 -2.02 -6.88
CA SER A 2 15.19 -1.44 -6.09
C SER A 2 15.66 -1.26 -4.65
N ARG A 3 15.86 -0.03 -4.21
CA ARG A 3 16.21 0.31 -2.83
C ARG A 3 14.95 0.19 -1.95
N ARG A 4 15.08 -0.43 -0.77
CA ARG A 4 14.03 -0.40 0.25
C ARG A 4 13.83 1.04 0.70
N GLN A 5 12.60 1.51 0.68
CA GLN A 5 12.20 2.85 1.09
C GLN A 5 11.13 2.76 2.16
N GLU A 6 11.13 3.76 3.02
CA GLU A 6 10.05 4.00 3.97
C GLU A 6 9.33 5.27 3.54
N LEU A 7 8.00 5.21 3.54
CA LEU A 7 7.13 6.31 3.11
C LEU A 7 5.96 6.41 4.07
N VAL A 8 5.50 7.64 4.30
CA VAL A 8 4.27 7.93 5.04
C VAL A 8 3.25 8.50 4.07
N GLY A 9 2.00 8.09 4.21
CA GLY A 9 0.93 8.59 3.36
C GLY A 9 -0.46 8.23 3.86
N THR A 10 -1.46 8.58 3.07
CA THR A 10 -2.87 8.31 3.35
C THR A 10 -3.44 7.33 2.34
N ILE A 11 -4.19 6.33 2.80
CA ILE A 11 -4.91 5.41 1.90
C ILE A 11 -6.06 6.16 1.25
N ARG A 12 -6.08 6.20 -0.09
CA ARG A 12 -7.13 6.89 -0.87
C ARG A 12 -8.12 5.93 -1.53
N SER A 13 -7.70 4.71 -1.80
CA SER A 13 -8.58 3.67 -2.34
C SER A 13 -8.08 2.28 -1.99
N ILE A 14 -9.02 1.34 -1.87
CA ILE A 14 -8.76 -0.08 -1.68
C ILE A 14 -9.53 -0.84 -2.76
N THR A 15 -8.86 -1.78 -3.42
CA THR A 15 -9.46 -2.71 -4.37
C THR A 15 -9.26 -4.12 -3.85
N TYR A 16 -10.36 -4.77 -3.52
CA TYR A 16 -10.40 -6.17 -3.09
C TYR A 16 -10.45 -7.12 -4.28
N PRO A 17 -9.99 -8.36 -4.13
CA PRO A 17 -10.11 -9.33 -5.20
C PRO A 17 -11.59 -9.67 -5.41
N GLY A 18 -12.01 -9.76 -6.67
CA GLY A 18 -13.23 -10.49 -7.03
C GLY A 18 -13.06 -12.00 -6.82
N ALA A 19 -14.00 -12.80 -7.35
CA ALA A 19 -13.92 -14.27 -7.32
C ALA A 19 -12.80 -14.80 -8.25
N THR A 20 -11.54 -14.67 -7.85
CA THR A 20 -10.36 -15.07 -8.65
C THR A 20 -9.52 -16.11 -7.91
N LEU A 21 -8.87 -17.01 -8.66
CA LEU A 21 -7.96 -18.04 -8.13
C LEU A 21 -6.67 -17.48 -7.49
N ARG A 22 -6.33 -16.21 -7.76
CA ARG A 22 -5.12 -15.55 -7.23
C ARG A 22 -5.51 -14.22 -6.58
N PRO A 23 -5.99 -14.25 -5.33
CA PRO A 23 -6.46 -13.06 -4.66
C PRO A 23 -5.32 -12.06 -4.47
N ARG A 24 -5.66 -10.78 -4.60
CA ARG A 24 -4.79 -9.66 -4.32
C ARG A 24 -5.62 -8.51 -3.79
N VAL A 25 -5.10 -7.79 -2.81
CA VAL A 25 -5.62 -6.49 -2.40
C VAL A 25 -4.65 -5.44 -2.92
N THR A 26 -5.15 -4.43 -3.61
CA THR A 26 -4.33 -3.27 -4.00
C THR A 26 -4.87 -2.01 -3.36
N MET A 27 -3.98 -1.15 -2.89
CA MET A 27 -4.34 0.12 -2.27
C MET A 27 -3.56 1.25 -2.91
N GLN A 28 -4.18 2.42 -3.03
CA GLN A 28 -3.49 3.63 -3.43
C GLN A 28 -3.09 4.42 -2.18
N LEU A 29 -1.79 4.61 -2.00
CA LEU A 29 -1.20 5.47 -0.99
C LEU A 29 -0.84 6.81 -1.62
N GLU A 30 -1.38 7.90 -1.08
CA GLU A 30 -0.94 9.25 -1.40
C GLU A 30 0.15 9.68 -0.41
N THR A 31 1.35 9.96 -0.92
CA THR A 31 2.47 10.50 -0.14
C THR A 31 2.83 11.92 -0.61
N ASP A 32 3.76 12.56 0.09
CA ASP A 32 4.40 13.83 -0.30
C ASP A 32 5.05 13.80 -1.71
N LYS A 33 5.43 12.60 -2.18
CA LYS A 33 6.08 12.32 -3.46
C LYS A 33 5.10 11.86 -4.54
N GLY A 34 3.80 11.88 -4.26
CA GLY A 34 2.74 11.45 -5.16
C GLY A 34 2.18 10.07 -4.81
N PHE A 35 1.58 9.41 -5.80
CA PHE A 35 0.88 8.15 -5.57
C PHE A 35 1.78 6.91 -5.68
N LEU A 36 1.54 5.96 -4.78
CA LEU A 36 2.16 4.64 -4.76
C LEU A 36 1.07 3.58 -4.63
N VAL A 37 1.19 2.48 -5.39
CA VAL A 37 0.33 1.31 -5.18
C VAL A 37 0.96 0.38 -4.15
N LEU A 38 0.21 0.02 -3.12
CA LEU A 38 0.53 -1.09 -2.24
C LEU A 38 -0.15 -2.34 -2.79
N TYR A 39 0.62 -3.39 -3.07
CA TYR A 39 0.14 -4.61 -3.72
C TYR A 39 0.33 -5.80 -2.79
N PHE A 40 -0.76 -6.23 -2.16
CA PHE A 40 -0.78 -7.37 -1.26
C PHE A 40 -1.20 -8.64 -2.02
N MET A 41 -0.24 -9.50 -2.32
CA MET A 41 -0.45 -10.77 -3.00
C MET A 41 -1.00 -11.83 -2.05
N SER A 42 -1.87 -12.70 -2.57
CA SER A 42 -2.46 -13.82 -1.83
C SER A 42 -3.27 -13.38 -0.60
N ARG A 43 -3.72 -12.12 -0.57
CA ARG A 43 -4.59 -11.56 0.45
C ARG A 43 -5.95 -11.26 -0.15
N THR A 44 -7.00 -11.56 0.61
CA THR A 44 -8.39 -11.22 0.30
C THR A 44 -8.85 -9.98 1.04
N ASN A 45 -8.26 -9.71 2.20
CA ASN A 45 -8.47 -8.53 3.01
C ASN A 45 -7.16 -8.13 3.71
N ILE A 46 -7.06 -6.86 4.13
CA ILE A 46 -6.06 -6.36 5.05
C ILE A 46 -6.82 -5.64 6.16
N GLU A 47 -6.75 -6.18 7.37
CA GLU A 47 -7.42 -5.60 8.53
C GLU A 47 -6.73 -4.30 8.98
N CYS A 48 -7.47 -3.45 9.69
CA CYS A 48 -7.02 -2.17 10.24
C CYS A 48 -6.62 -1.08 9.23
N LEU A 49 -6.77 -1.33 7.93
CA LEU A 49 -6.59 -0.32 6.88
C LEU A 49 -7.93 0.02 6.25
N ASP A 50 -8.29 1.30 6.33
CA ASP A 50 -9.46 1.86 5.66
C ASP A 50 -9.06 3.07 4.80
N ILE A 51 -9.97 3.51 3.95
CA ILE A 51 -9.82 4.77 3.22
C ILE A 51 -9.74 5.91 4.24
N GLY A 52 -8.70 6.73 4.12
CA GLY A 52 -8.40 7.79 5.07
C GLY A 52 -7.36 7.42 6.13
N SER A 53 -7.05 6.12 6.32
CA SER A 53 -5.99 5.72 7.26
C SER A 53 -4.64 6.32 6.87
N LYS A 54 -3.97 6.94 7.85
CA LYS A 54 -2.58 7.38 7.72
C LYS A 54 -1.66 6.21 8.08
N VAL A 55 -0.69 5.92 7.22
CA VAL A 55 0.17 4.75 7.36
C VAL A 55 1.61 5.06 7.05
N ARG A 56 2.52 4.42 7.78
CA ARG A 56 3.92 4.26 7.42
C ARG A 56 4.08 2.91 6.72
N VAL A 57 4.67 2.90 5.54
CA VAL A 57 4.96 1.69 4.77
C VAL A 57 6.44 1.55 4.49
N SER A 58 6.96 0.33 4.51
CA SER A 58 8.36 0.03 4.21
C SER A 58 8.46 -1.12 3.23
N GLY A 59 9.20 -0.92 2.15
CA GLY A 59 9.30 -1.91 1.09
C GLY A 59 10.14 -1.44 -0.10
N ALA A 60 10.32 -2.34 -1.05
CA ALA A 60 10.98 -2.06 -2.32
C ALA A 60 10.01 -1.33 -3.27
N VAL A 61 10.35 -0.11 -3.69
CA VAL A 61 9.58 0.61 -4.72
C VAL A 61 10.06 0.16 -6.09
N THR A 62 9.16 -0.44 -6.87
CA THR A 62 9.39 -0.82 -8.26
C THR A 62 8.36 -0.17 -9.18
N ARG A 63 8.49 -0.37 -10.50
CA ARG A 63 7.44 -0.04 -11.46
C ARG A 63 6.74 -1.32 -11.91
N HIS A 64 5.42 -1.36 -11.76
CA HIS A 64 4.59 -2.44 -12.29
C HIS A 64 3.52 -1.84 -13.19
N ARG A 65 3.49 -2.26 -14.47
CA ARG A 65 2.62 -1.69 -15.52
C ARG A 65 2.68 -0.15 -15.58
N GLY A 66 3.88 0.41 -15.42
CA GLY A 66 4.12 1.85 -15.46
C GLY A 66 3.86 2.59 -14.15
N VAL A 67 3.23 1.96 -13.14
CA VAL A 67 2.86 2.59 -11.86
C VAL A 67 3.89 2.27 -10.78
N PRO A 68 4.31 3.23 -9.94
CA PRO A 68 5.09 2.95 -8.74
C PRO A 68 4.34 1.97 -7.82
N THR A 69 5.00 0.90 -7.40
CA THR A 69 4.35 -0.16 -6.61
C THR A 69 5.30 -0.72 -5.57
N MET A 70 4.80 -0.95 -4.36
CA MET A 70 5.42 -1.82 -3.35
C MET A 70 4.65 -3.12 -3.26
N PHE A 71 5.33 -4.24 -3.46
CA PHE A 71 4.76 -5.57 -3.29
C PHE A 71 4.95 -6.05 -1.86
N ASN A 72 3.85 -6.51 -1.24
CA ASN A 72 3.80 -7.00 0.15
C ASN A 72 4.63 -6.14 1.13
N PRO A 73 4.40 -4.81 1.17
CA PRO A 73 5.12 -3.96 2.12
C PRO A 73 4.76 -4.32 3.55
N THR A 74 5.67 -4.04 4.47
CA THR A 74 5.32 -3.93 5.90
C THR A 74 4.67 -2.58 6.13
N PHE A 75 3.69 -2.50 7.02
CA PHE A 75 3.00 -1.24 7.33
C PHE A 75 2.69 -1.10 8.82
N THR A 76 2.51 0.15 9.24
CA THR A 76 2.05 0.55 10.56
C THR A 76 1.01 1.64 10.37
N VAL A 77 -0.16 1.48 10.98
CA VAL A 77 -1.17 2.54 11.05
C VAL A 77 -0.69 3.57 12.06
N LEU A 78 -0.74 4.84 11.68
CA LEU A 78 -0.34 5.95 12.54
C LEU A 78 -1.60 6.55 13.16
N GLU A 79 -1.55 6.84 14.45
CA GLU A 79 -2.57 7.62 15.14
C GLU A 79 -2.35 9.12 14.89
N ASP A 80 -3.35 9.96 15.16
CA ASP A 80 -3.25 11.40 14.93
C ASP A 80 -2.10 12.05 15.73
N ASP A 81 -1.70 11.44 16.85
CA ASP A 81 -0.62 11.90 17.73
C ASP A 81 0.79 11.42 17.29
N ASP A 82 0.90 10.57 16.27
CA ASP A 82 2.18 9.98 15.80
C ASP A 82 2.92 10.82 14.73
N VAL A 83 2.49 12.06 14.50
CA VAL A 83 2.90 12.91 13.36
C VAL A 83 3.64 14.17 13.81
#